data_AF-A0A133NDI3-F1
#
_entry.id   AF-A0A133NDI3-F1
#
_cell.length_a   1.000
_cell.length_b   1.000
_cell.length_c   1.000
_cell.angle_alpha   90.00
_cell.angle_beta   90.00
_cell.angle_gamma   90.00
#
_symmetry.space_group_name_H-M   'P 1'
#
loop_
_entity.id
_entity.type
_entity.pdbx_description
1 polymer ?
#
loop_
_entity_poly.entity_id
_entity_poly.type
_entity_poly.pdbx_seq_one_letter_code
_entity_poly.pdbx_strand_id
1 'polypeptide(L)'
;MKEKKEVYKVKPLTEGKKNIIATLIEEYDIKTAQDIQEALKDLLGGTIQSMLEAEMEEHIGYEKYQHSDAANYRNGTKKKNIRSTYGEFQVEVPQDRNSSFDPKVVKKR
;
A
#
# COMPACT_ATOMS: atom_id res chain seq x y z
N MET A 1 0.27 -36.43 -9.21
CA MET A 1 1.33 -35.76 -10.00
C MET A 1 1.13 -34.26 -9.84
N LYS A 2 2.15 -33.49 -9.42
CA LYS A 2 2.01 -32.02 -9.32
C LYS A 2 1.96 -31.44 -10.74
N GLU A 3 0.89 -30.75 -11.09
CA GLU A 3 0.78 -30.06 -12.38
C GLU A 3 1.96 -29.09 -12.56
N LYS A 4 2.63 -29.14 -13.72
CA LYS A 4 3.66 -28.16 -14.07
C LYS A 4 2.97 -26.80 -14.18
N LYS A 5 3.36 -25.85 -13.33
CA LYS A 5 2.93 -24.45 -13.46
C LYS A 5 3.34 -23.94 -14.84
N GLU A 6 2.40 -23.37 -15.56
CA GLU A 6 2.63 -22.78 -16.87
C GLU A 6 3.62 -21.61 -16.73
N VAL A 7 4.67 -21.58 -17.56
CA VAL A 7 5.71 -20.56 -17.49
C VAL A 7 5.16 -19.27 -18.11
N TYR A 8 4.99 -18.23 -17.30
CA TYR A 8 4.60 -16.92 -17.80
C TYR A 8 5.72 -16.34 -18.70
N LYS A 9 5.36 -16.02 -19.95
CA LYS A 9 6.26 -15.34 -20.90
C LYS A 9 6.16 -13.84 -20.71
N VAL A 10 7.29 -13.21 -20.39
CA VAL A 10 7.37 -11.76 -20.18
C VAL A 10 7.02 -11.03 -21.48
N LYS A 11 6.05 -10.11 -21.40
CA LYS A 11 5.63 -9.25 -22.52
C LYS A 11 6.65 -8.11 -22.71
N PRO A 12 6.81 -7.57 -23.93
CA PRO A 12 7.68 -6.43 -24.16
C PRO A 12 7.25 -5.22 -23.32
N LEU A 13 8.23 -4.53 -22.74
CA LEU A 13 8.01 -3.32 -21.94
C LEU A 13 7.82 -2.10 -22.86
N THR A 14 6.82 -1.29 -22.55
CA THR A 14 6.68 0.05 -23.13
C THR A 14 7.69 1.01 -22.49
N GLU A 15 8.05 2.11 -23.16
CA GLU A 15 9.00 3.10 -22.63
C GLU A 15 8.60 3.62 -21.25
N GLY A 16 7.31 3.92 -21.04
CA GLY A 16 6.82 4.34 -19.72
C GLY A 16 7.05 3.29 -18.62
N LYS A 17 6.88 2.00 -18.92
CA LYS A 17 7.16 0.92 -17.96
C LYS A 17 8.66 0.79 -17.67
N LYS A 18 9.51 1.01 -18.67
CA LYS A 18 10.98 1.01 -18.48
C LYS A 18 11.41 2.14 -17.54
N ASN A 19 10.84 3.33 -17.72
CA ASN A 19 11.14 4.48 -16.85
C ASN A 19 10.75 4.21 -15.40
N ILE A 20 9.54 3.68 -15.15
CA ILE A 20 9.10 3.33 -13.79
C ILE A 20 10.04 2.29 -13.16
N ILE A 21 10.41 1.25 -13.91
CA ILE A 21 11.34 0.22 -13.42
C ILE A 21 12.71 0.82 -13.10
N ALA A 22 13.23 1.71 -13.95
CA ALA A 22 14.51 2.39 -13.71
C ALA A 22 14.46 3.23 -12.43
N THR A 23 13.40 4.03 -12.23
CA THR A 23 13.21 4.82 -11.01
C THR A 23 13.11 3.93 -9.77
N LEU A 24 12.39 2.80 -9.84
CA LEU A 24 12.29 1.86 -8.72
C LEU A 24 13.64 1.22 -8.38
N ILE A 25 14.46 0.87 -9.38
CA ILE A 25 15.79 0.30 -9.14
C ILE A 25 16.71 1.31 -8.44
N GLU A 26 16.64 2.58 -8.85
CA GLU A 26 17.45 3.66 -8.27
C GLU A 26 17.00 4.01 -6.84
N GLU A 27 15.70 4.24 -6.62
CA GLU A 27 15.16 4.68 -5.32
C GLU A 27 15.33 3.60 -4.23
N TYR A 28 15.16 2.33 -4.60
CA TYR A 28 15.28 1.21 -3.67
C TYR A 28 16.67 0.55 -3.66
N ASP A 29 17.66 1.11 -4.38
CA ASP A 29 19.03 0.56 -4.50
C ASP A 29 19.06 -0.96 -4.79
N ILE A 30 18.24 -1.39 -5.76
CA ILE A 30 18.00 -2.81 -6.04
C ILE A 30 19.21 -3.43 -6.75
N LYS A 31 19.86 -4.42 -6.13
CA LYS A 31 21.03 -5.12 -6.70
C LYS A 31 20.79 -6.59 -6.96
N THR A 32 19.89 -7.22 -6.21
CA THR A 32 19.64 -8.66 -6.24
C THR A 32 18.17 -9.00 -6.43
N ALA A 33 17.89 -10.27 -6.76
CA ALA A 33 16.52 -10.76 -6.85
C ALA A 33 15.77 -10.69 -5.51
N GLN A 34 16.49 -10.74 -4.39
CA GLN A 34 15.91 -10.60 -3.05
C GLN A 34 15.49 -9.16 -2.79
N ASP A 35 16.32 -8.19 -3.18
CA ASP A 35 16.03 -6.76 -3.01
C ASP A 35 14.78 -6.37 -3.80
N ILE A 36 14.54 -6.99 -4.96
CA ILE A 36 13.29 -6.80 -5.72
C ILE A 36 12.08 -7.22 -4.88
N GLN A 37 12.15 -8.34 -4.17
CA GLN A 37 11.03 -8.81 -3.35
C GLN A 37 10.77 -7.88 -2.16
N GLU A 38 11.83 -7.37 -1.54
CA GLU A 38 11.73 -6.41 -0.43
C GLU A 38 11.17 -5.06 -0.89
N ALA A 39 11.65 -4.55 -2.02
CA ALA A 39 11.11 -3.33 -2.63
C ALA A 39 9.63 -3.48 -2.99
N LEU A 40 9.21 -4.62 -3.55
CA LEU A 40 7.81 -4.89 -3.86
C LEU A 40 6.93 -4.96 -2.60
N LYS A 41 7.46 -5.51 -1.50
CA LYS A 41 6.77 -5.58 -0.21
C LYS A 41 6.55 -4.19 0.37
N ASP A 42 7.57 -3.33 0.32
CA ASP A 42 7.47 -1.94 0.77
C ASP A 42 6.53 -1.12 -0.11
N LEU A 43 6.70 -1.19 -1.43
CA LEU A 43 5.84 -0.51 -2.40
C LEU A 43 4.37 -0.89 -2.22
N LEU A 44 4.07 -2.17 -2.00
CA LEU A 44 2.71 -2.65 -1.75
C LEU A 44 2.18 -2.10 -0.42
N GLY A 45 2.99 -2.11 0.64
CA GLY A 45 2.64 -1.56 1.95
C GLY A 45 2.32 -0.07 1.87
N GLY A 46 3.21 0.72 1.26
CA GLY A 46 3.04 2.15 1.05
C GLY A 46 1.81 2.48 0.21
N THR A 47 1.58 1.74 -0.89
CA THR A 47 0.38 1.90 -1.73
C THR A 47 -0.90 1.69 -0.91
N ILE A 48 -0.94 0.62 -0.10
CA ILE A 48 -2.09 0.35 0.78
C ILE A 48 -2.28 1.49 1.79
N GLN A 49 -1.21 1.99 2.40
CA GLN A 49 -1.30 3.12 3.34
C GLN A 49 -1.83 4.38 2.66
N SER A 50 -1.34 4.73 1.48
CA SER A 50 -1.84 5.87 0.71
C SER A 50 -3.33 5.72 0.37
N MET A 51 -3.77 4.52 -0.02
CA MET A 51 -5.19 4.27 -0.28
C MET A 51 -6.04 4.40 1.00
N LEU A 52 -5.56 3.93 2.15
CA LEU A 52 -6.26 4.05 3.42
C LEU A 52 -6.36 5.50 3.90
N GLU A 53 -5.32 6.30 3.67
CA GLU A 53 -5.34 7.74 3.95
C GLU A 53 -6.36 8.46 3.06
N ALA A 54 -6.40 8.15 1.77
CA ALA A 54 -7.40 8.69 0.85
C ALA A 54 -8.84 8.30 1.25
N GLU A 55 -9.06 7.04 1.67
CA GLU A 55 -10.36 6.59 2.20
C GLU A 55 -10.74 7.36 3.49
N MET A 56 -9.77 7.66 4.36
CA MET A 56 -10.02 8.45 5.56
C MET A 56 -10.40 9.89 5.21
N GLU A 57 -9.75 10.50 4.23
CA GLU A 57 -10.08 11.85 3.73
C GLU A 57 -11.50 11.92 3.20
N GLU A 58 -11.90 10.92 2.41
CA GLU A 58 -13.28 10.80 1.92
C GLU A 58 -14.28 10.59 3.07
N HIS A 59 -13.91 9.80 4.09
CA HIS A 59 -14.77 9.50 5.24
C HIS A 59 -15.04 10.70 6.15
N ILE A 60 -14.01 11.50 6.47
CA ILE A 60 -14.16 12.67 7.36
C ILE A 60 -14.39 13.98 6.61
N GLY A 61 -14.13 14.00 5.31
CA GLY A 61 -14.40 15.13 4.40
C GLY A 61 -13.32 16.20 4.35
N TYR A 62 -12.11 15.94 4.86
CA TYR A 62 -11.01 16.90 4.82
C TYR A 62 -9.62 16.23 4.91
N GLU A 63 -8.61 16.92 4.37
CA GLU A 63 -7.22 16.45 4.30
C GLU A 63 -6.52 16.50 5.66
N LYS A 64 -5.38 15.79 5.75
CA LYS A 64 -4.57 15.81 6.97
C LYS A 64 -4.10 17.23 7.29
N TYR A 65 -4.36 17.67 8.53
CA TYR A 65 -4.06 19.02 9.04
C TYR A 65 -4.85 20.18 8.41
N GLN A 66 -5.78 19.90 7.50
CA GLN A 66 -6.69 20.93 7.02
C GLN A 66 -7.60 21.39 8.17
N HIS A 67 -7.74 22.71 8.33
CA HIS A 67 -8.68 23.27 9.29
C HIS A 67 -10.11 22.91 8.89
N SER A 68 -10.91 22.42 9.84
CA SER A 68 -12.26 21.96 9.61
C SER A 68 -13.11 22.11 10.86
N ASP A 69 -14.36 22.55 10.68
CA ASP A 69 -15.38 22.61 11.73
C ASP A 69 -16.13 21.26 11.88
N ALA A 70 -15.65 20.20 11.24
CA ALA A 70 -16.26 18.87 11.31
C ALA A 70 -16.28 18.33 12.74
N ALA A 71 -17.37 17.68 13.14
CA ALA A 71 -17.50 17.11 14.50
C ALA A 71 -16.60 15.89 14.77
N ASN A 72 -16.08 15.24 13.72
CA ASN A 72 -15.19 14.09 13.82
C ASN A 72 -13.78 14.47 13.38
N TYR A 73 -12.77 13.83 13.99
CA TYR A 73 -11.37 14.13 13.71
C TYR A 73 -10.51 12.88 13.64
N ARG A 74 -9.36 12.98 12.96
CA ARG A 74 -8.35 11.93 12.98
C ARG A 74 -7.79 11.75 14.39
N ASN A 75 -7.59 10.51 14.80
CA ASN A 75 -7.14 10.12 16.15
C ASN A 75 -6.00 9.10 16.06
N GLY A 76 -4.96 9.43 15.29
CA GLY A 76 -3.77 8.60 15.12
C GLY A 76 -3.96 7.42 14.16
N THR A 77 -3.06 6.45 14.27
CA THR A 77 -3.01 5.26 13.42
C THR A 77 -2.90 3.98 14.26
N LYS A 78 -3.40 2.87 13.72
CA LYS A 78 -3.27 1.53 14.29
C LYS A 78 -2.46 0.63 13.39
N LYS A 79 -1.49 -0.07 13.96
CA LYS A 79 -0.66 -1.05 13.25
C LYS A 79 -1.47 -2.31 12.93
N LYS A 80 -1.35 -2.78 11.69
CA LYS A 80 -1.98 -4.01 11.21
C LYS A 80 -1.00 -4.81 10.37
N ASN A 81 -0.84 -6.09 10.71
CA ASN A 81 -0.02 -7.01 9.92
C ASN A 81 -0.85 -7.59 8.78
N ILE A 82 -0.35 -7.46 7.56
CA ILE A 82 -0.94 -7.97 6.32
C ILE A 82 -0.04 -9.08 5.78
N ARG A 83 -0.67 -10.20 5.44
CA ARG A 83 0.00 -11.33 4.79
C ARG A 83 -0.31 -11.30 3.30
N SER A 84 0.73 -11.25 2.48
CA SER A 84 0.65 -11.24 1.03
C SER A 84 1.47 -12.38 0.42
N THR A 85 1.40 -12.52 -0.90
CA THR A 85 2.26 -13.42 -1.68
C THR A 85 3.74 -13.07 -1.58
N TYR A 86 4.08 -11.82 -1.29
CA TYR A 86 5.44 -11.31 -1.14
C TYR A 86 5.93 -11.33 0.31
N GLY A 87 5.14 -11.91 1.23
CA GLY A 87 5.45 -12.02 2.65
C GLY A 87 4.53 -11.17 3.54
N GLU A 88 4.89 -11.09 4.83
CA GLU A 88 4.14 -10.37 5.86
C GLU A 88 4.76 -8.99 6.11
N PHE A 89 3.95 -7.93 5.99
CA PHE A 89 4.34 -6.56 6.26
C PHE A 89 3.34 -5.87 7.18
N GLN A 90 3.78 -4.78 7.79
CA GLN A 90 2.96 -3.97 8.68
C GLN A 90 2.51 -2.70 7.94
N VAL A 91 1.24 -2.35 8.07
CA VAL A 91 0.70 -1.06 7.62
C VAL A 91 0.09 -0.31 8.79
N GLU A 92 0.08 1.00 8.68
CA GLU A 92 -0.62 1.88 9.61
C GLU A 92 -1.99 2.26 9.04
N VAL A 93 -3.05 1.93 9.77
CA VAL A 93 -4.43 2.21 9.40
C VAL A 93 -4.89 3.47 10.15
N PRO A 94 -5.36 4.52 9.47
CA PRO A 94 -5.84 5.73 10.12
C PRO A 94 -7.10 5.44 10.95
N GLN A 95 -7.26 6.17 12.04
CA GLN A 95 -8.43 6.07 12.93
C GLN A 95 -9.11 7.43 13.09
N ASP A 96 -10.42 7.41 13.22
CA ASP A 96 -11.22 8.59 13.54
C ASP A 96 -11.63 8.57 15.02
N ARG A 97 -11.94 9.74 15.57
CA ARG A 97 -12.27 9.92 16.98
C ARG A 97 -13.56 9.18 17.35
N ASN A 98 -14.53 9.17 16.45
CA ASN A 98 -15.81 8.51 16.64
C ASN A 98 -15.77 6.99 16.36
N SER A 99 -14.61 6.46 15.93
CA SER A 99 -14.43 5.05 15.57
C SER A 99 -15.39 4.53 14.50
N SER A 100 -15.93 5.42 13.65
CA SER A 100 -16.89 5.09 12.60
C SER A 100 -16.24 4.74 11.26
N PHE A 101 -14.93 4.98 11.09
CA PHE A 101 -14.23 4.70 9.83
C PHE A 101 -14.16 3.20 9.54
N ASP A 102 -14.73 2.74 8.41
CA ASP A 102 -14.67 1.34 7.97
C ASP A 102 -13.92 1.21 6.62
N PRO A 103 -12.62 0.88 6.62
CA PRO A 103 -11.79 0.87 5.41
C PRO A 103 -12.19 -0.27 4.46
N LYS A 104 -12.27 0.05 3.15
CA LYS A 104 -12.65 -0.92 2.11
C LYS A 104 -11.43 -1.69 1.60
N VAL A 105 -10.28 -1.01 1.43
CA VAL A 105 -9.03 -1.64 0.98
C VAL A 105 -8.60 -2.77 1.91
N VAL A 106 -8.62 -2.52 3.23
CA VAL A 106 -8.20 -3.51 4.24
C VAL A 106 -9.23 -3.64 5.35
N LYS A 107 -10.29 -4.41 5.09
CA LYS A 107 -11.41 -4.67 6.02
C LYS A 107 -11.00 -4.90 7.46
N LYS A 108 -11.78 -4.36 8.41
CA LYS A 108 -11.62 -4.63 9.85
C LYS A 108 -11.70 -6.13 10.14
N ARG A 109 -11.00 -6.54 11.20
CA ARG A 109 -11.07 -7.89 11.77
C ARG A 109 -11.90 -7.85 13.04
#